data_AF-A0A9R1X2G7-F1
#
_entry.id   AF-A0A9R1X2G7-F1
#
_cell.length_a   1.000
_cell.length_b   1.000
_cell.length_c   1.000
_cell.angle_alpha   90.00
_cell.angle_beta   90.00
_cell.angle_gamma   90.00
#
_symmetry.space_group_name_H-M   'P 1'
#
loop_
_entity.id
_entity.type
_entity.pdbx_description
1 polymer ?
#
loop_
_entity_poly.entity_id
_entity_poly.type
_entity_poly.pdbx_seq_one_letter_code
_entity_poly.pdbx_strand_id
1 'polypeptide(L)'
;MVSTFISISKNKESGVQNEIYAFGVVLLKMLTGMKEYDERIPLEQKNLMEWATPLLTNKVNLGTIMDPQLQHNNHLPKGAFELAQLVSKCLQPTRDKNLSIEEISQVLYQCYQNEIISGRP
;
A
#
# COMPACT_ATOMS: atom_id res chain seq x y z
N MET A 1 5.20 -0.71 -19.61
CA MET A 1 4.39 -1.20 -18.47
C MET A 1 4.39 -2.71 -18.35
N VAL A 2 4.11 -3.49 -19.40
CA VAL A 2 4.22 -4.96 -19.38
C VAL A 2 5.65 -5.49 -19.15
N SER A 3 6.66 -4.69 -19.53
CA SER A 3 8.07 -5.10 -19.43
C SER A 3 8.59 -5.29 -18.00
N THR A 4 8.03 -4.60 -17.00
CA THR A 4 8.44 -4.76 -15.60
C THR A 4 7.85 -6.02 -14.98
N PHE A 5 6.62 -6.39 -15.39
CA PHE A 5 5.99 -7.65 -14.99
C PHE A 5 6.78 -8.88 -15.48
N ILE A 6 7.35 -8.81 -16.69
CA ILE A 6 8.13 -9.93 -17.25
C ILE A 6 9.48 -10.10 -16.52
N SER A 7 10.12 -9.02 -16.07
CA SER A 7 11.41 -9.10 -15.37
C SER A 7 11.32 -9.71 -13.98
N ILE A 8 10.20 -9.50 -13.26
CA ILE A 8 9.96 -10.15 -11.95
C ILE A 8 9.76 -11.66 -12.12
N SER A 9 9.20 -12.09 -13.26
CA SER A 9 8.86 -13.49 -13.52
C SER A 9 10.07 -14.41 -13.85
N LYS A 10 11.31 -13.89 -13.90
CA LYS A 10 12.51 -14.70 -14.21
C LYS A 10 13.18 -15.36 -13.00
N ASN A 11 12.79 -15.06 -11.77
CA ASN A 11 13.19 -15.84 -10.60
C ASN A 11 12.04 -16.73 -10.16
N LYS A 12 12.22 -18.05 -10.32
CA LYS A 12 11.27 -19.06 -9.89
C LYS A 12 11.17 -19.02 -8.37
N GLU A 13 10.10 -18.42 -7.88
CA GLU A 13 9.92 -18.11 -6.47
C GLU A 13 8.46 -18.31 -6.09
N SER A 14 8.21 -18.62 -4.82
CA SER A 14 6.90 -19.04 -4.33
C SER A 14 5.81 -18.06 -4.78
N GLY A 15 4.79 -18.55 -5.48
CA GLY A 15 3.68 -17.72 -5.99
C GLY A 15 3.09 -16.81 -4.92
N VAL A 16 3.14 -17.26 -3.65
CA VAL A 16 2.78 -16.52 -2.44
C VAL A 16 3.47 -15.15 -2.34
N GLN A 17 4.76 -15.02 -2.62
CA GLN A 17 5.44 -13.72 -2.53
C GLN A 17 5.00 -12.74 -3.63
N ASN A 18 4.71 -13.27 -4.83
CA ASN A 18 4.15 -12.46 -5.90
C ASN A 18 2.72 -12.02 -5.57
N GLU A 19 1.91 -12.88 -4.94
CA GLU A 19 0.58 -12.55 -4.44
C GLU A 19 0.62 -11.46 -3.37
N ILE A 20 1.55 -11.55 -2.41
CA ILE A 20 1.76 -10.55 -1.37
C ILE A 20 2.16 -9.21 -1.99
N TYR A 21 3.07 -9.21 -2.95
CA TYR A 21 3.47 -7.99 -3.67
C TYR A 21 2.28 -7.37 -4.40
N ALA A 22 1.55 -8.16 -5.17
CA ALA A 22 0.36 -7.70 -5.90
C ALA A 22 -0.70 -7.14 -4.95
N PHE A 23 -0.91 -7.79 -3.81
CA PHE A 23 -1.79 -7.31 -2.75
C PHE A 23 -1.34 -5.97 -2.18
N GLY A 24 -0.04 -5.81 -1.91
CA GLY A 24 0.56 -4.54 -1.49
C GLY A 24 0.33 -3.40 -2.49
N VAL A 25 0.44 -3.67 -3.79
CA VAL A 25 0.15 -2.68 -4.85
C VAL A 25 -1.33 -2.28 -4.83
N VAL A 26 -2.25 -3.22 -4.63
CA VAL A 26 -3.69 -2.92 -4.53
C VAL A 26 -3.99 -2.05 -3.30
N LEU A 27 -3.43 -2.40 -2.13
CA LEU A 27 -3.59 -1.60 -0.93
C LEU A 27 -3.00 -0.19 -1.09
N LEU A 28 -1.86 -0.05 -1.76
CA LEU A 28 -1.27 1.26 -2.05
C LEU A 28 -2.19 2.12 -2.94
N LYS A 29 -2.81 1.52 -3.95
CA LYS A 29 -3.81 2.21 -4.80
C LYS A 29 -5.04 2.62 -3.98
N MET A 30 -5.51 1.76 -3.08
CA MET A 30 -6.64 2.09 -2.19
C MET A 30 -6.29 3.26 -1.25
N LEU A 31 -5.09 3.25 -0.65
CA LEU A 31 -4.63 4.33 0.22
C LEU A 31 -4.54 5.66 -0.51
N THR A 32 -4.13 5.67 -1.78
CA THR A 32 -3.86 6.88 -2.56
C THR A 32 -5.04 7.36 -3.42
N GLY A 33 -6.06 6.52 -3.61
CA GLY A 33 -7.20 6.81 -4.49
C GLY A 33 -6.84 6.83 -5.98
N MET A 34 -5.63 6.36 -6.36
CA MET A 34 -5.16 6.40 -7.73
C MET A 34 -5.83 5.34 -8.61
N LYS A 35 -6.44 5.78 -9.71
CA LYS A 35 -7.01 4.89 -10.75
C LYS A 35 -5.92 4.44 -11.73
N GLU A 36 -6.09 3.26 -12.32
CA GLU A 36 -5.08 2.62 -13.18
C GLU A 36 -4.74 3.37 -14.47
N TYR A 37 -5.49 4.43 -14.80
CA TYR A 37 -5.19 5.33 -15.89
C TYR A 37 -5.83 6.69 -15.63
N ASP A 38 -5.02 7.66 -15.22
CA ASP A 38 -5.42 9.07 -15.15
C ASP A 38 -4.32 9.92 -15.80
N GLU A 39 -4.64 10.51 -16.95
CA GLU A 39 -3.72 11.36 -17.72
C GLU A 39 -3.32 12.64 -16.97
N ARG A 40 -4.03 12.99 -15.89
CA ARG A 40 -3.75 14.14 -15.03
C ARG A 40 -2.60 13.87 -14.06
N ILE A 41 -2.16 12.62 -13.93
CA ILE A 41 -1.07 12.20 -13.04
C ILE A 41 0.28 12.68 -13.64
N PRO A 42 1.05 13.53 -12.93
CA PRO A 42 2.38 13.96 -13.35
C PRO A 42 3.31 12.79 -13.68
N LEU A 43 4.29 13.02 -14.57
CA LEU A 43 5.20 11.95 -15.05
C LEU A 43 5.91 11.23 -13.88
N GLU A 44 6.29 11.99 -12.85
CA GLU A 44 6.93 11.52 -11.62
C GLU A 44 6.07 10.54 -10.82
N GLN A 45 4.74 10.63 -10.95
CA GLN A 45 3.77 9.78 -10.27
C GLN A 45 3.32 8.59 -11.13
N LYS A 46 3.76 8.51 -12.41
CA LYS A 46 3.44 7.36 -13.29
C LYS A 46 4.03 6.05 -12.78
N ASN A 47 5.13 6.12 -12.03
CA ASN A 47 5.62 5.01 -11.24
C ASN A 47 5.13 5.15 -9.79
N LEU A 48 3.87 4.75 -9.56
CA LEU A 48 3.21 4.79 -8.24
C LEU A 48 4.13 4.24 -7.13
N MET A 49 4.86 3.17 -7.43
CA MET A 49 5.74 2.51 -6.48
C MET A 49 6.90 3.39 -6.04
N GLU A 50 7.61 3.95 -7.01
CA GLU A 50 8.78 4.82 -6.78
C GLU A 50 8.38 6.13 -6.10
N TRP A 51 7.21 6.66 -6.44
CA TRP A 51 6.70 7.90 -5.86
C TRP A 51 6.11 7.72 -4.45
N ALA A 52 5.22 6.75 -4.25
CA ALA A 52 4.42 6.66 -3.02
C ALA A 52 5.14 5.92 -1.89
N THR A 53 5.93 4.89 -2.20
CA THR A 53 6.63 4.07 -1.19
C THR A 53 7.48 4.89 -0.20
N PRO A 54 8.29 5.89 -0.61
CA PRO A 54 9.05 6.71 0.34
C PRO A 54 8.17 7.57 1.27
N LEU A 55 6.91 7.80 0.90
CA LEU A 55 5.96 8.64 1.62
C LEU A 55 5.17 7.84 2.68
N LEU A 56 5.25 6.50 2.68
CA LEU A 56 4.66 5.63 3.70
C LEU A 56 5.42 5.62 5.04
N THR A 57 6.50 6.41 5.16
CA THR A 57 7.47 6.34 6.28
C THR A 57 7.02 7.02 7.56
N ASN A 58 6.13 8.02 7.47
CA ASN A 58 5.58 8.72 8.63
C ASN A 58 4.18 9.27 8.34
N LYS A 59 3.44 9.62 9.40
CA LYS A 59 2.05 10.11 9.29
C LYS A 59 1.94 11.41 8.49
N VAL A 60 2.93 12.30 8.55
CA VAL A 60 2.88 13.58 7.83
C VAL A 60 2.93 13.33 6.32
N ASN A 61 3.93 12.56 5.87
CA ASN A 61 4.08 12.20 4.46
C ASN A 61 2.93 11.32 3.96
N LEU A 62 2.42 10.41 4.79
CA LEU A 62 1.24 9.62 4.43
C LEU A 62 0.03 10.51 4.16
N GLY A 63 -0.17 11.54 4.97
CA GLY A 63 -1.27 12.50 4.81
C GLY A 63 -1.24 13.26 3.49
N THR A 64 -0.08 13.42 2.84
CA THR A 64 0.03 14.14 1.56
C THR A 64 -0.36 13.30 0.35
N ILE A 65 -0.31 11.97 0.48
CA ILE A 65 -0.63 11.04 -0.61
C ILE A 65 -1.92 10.27 -0.40
N MET A 66 -2.48 10.31 0.81
CA MET A 66 -3.68 9.56 1.13
C MET A 66 -4.90 10.16 0.43
N ASP A 67 -5.76 9.30 -0.11
CA ASP A 67 -7.01 9.66 -0.76
C ASP A 67 -7.79 10.64 0.13
N PRO A 68 -8.09 11.87 -0.35
CA PRO A 68 -8.85 12.85 0.39
C PRO A 68 -10.21 12.33 0.88
N GLN A 69 -10.82 11.38 0.16
CA GLN A 69 -12.09 10.75 0.56
C GLN A 69 -11.96 9.83 1.77
N LEU A 70 -10.76 9.33 2.05
CA LEU A 70 -10.47 8.54 3.25
C LEU A 70 -10.09 9.44 4.44
N GLN A 71 -9.84 10.73 4.21
CA GLN A 71 -9.53 11.69 5.26
C GLN A 71 -10.82 12.33 5.78
N HIS A 72 -10.93 12.50 7.09
CA HIS A 72 -12.05 13.22 7.71
C HIS A 72 -11.51 14.46 8.43
N ASN A 73 -12.02 15.64 8.12
CA ASN A 73 -11.54 16.92 8.67
C ASN A 73 -10.01 17.10 8.57
N ASN A 74 -9.40 16.69 7.45
CA ASN A 74 -7.95 16.69 7.24
C ASN A 74 -7.15 15.82 8.24
N HIS A 75 -7.80 14.82 8.84
CA HIS A 75 -7.16 13.83 9.71
C HIS A 75 -7.16 12.44 9.09
N LEU A 76 -6.00 11.79 9.19
CA LEU A 76 -5.81 10.40 8.80
C LEU A 76 -6.73 9.45 9.60
N PRO A 77 -7.21 8.36 8.99
CA PRO A 77 -7.73 7.21 9.71
C PRO A 77 -6.73 6.72 10.77
N LYS A 78 -7.23 6.24 11.90
CA LYS A 78 -6.37 5.81 13.02
C LYS A 78 -5.48 4.65 12.59
N GLY A 79 -6.01 3.72 11.79
CA GLY A 79 -5.26 2.57 11.25
C GLY A 79 -4.50 2.85 9.96
N ALA A 80 -4.54 4.07 9.42
CA ALA A 80 -3.92 4.37 8.13
C ALA A 80 -2.40 4.17 8.15
N PHE A 81 -1.75 4.52 9.25
CA PHE A 81 -0.29 4.43 9.34
C PHE A 81 0.17 2.98 9.48
N GLU A 82 -0.52 2.18 10.29
CA GLU A 82 -0.28 0.74 10.40
C GLU A 82 -0.50 0.05 9.05
N LEU A 83 -1.55 0.43 8.31
CA LEU A 83 -1.78 -0.05 6.96
C LEU A 83 -0.67 0.38 5.99
N ALA A 84 -0.17 1.61 6.08
CA ALA A 84 0.94 2.08 5.27
C ALA A 84 2.25 1.31 5.55
N GLN A 85 2.50 0.95 6.81
CA GLN A 85 3.64 0.10 7.18
C GLN A 85 3.49 -1.33 6.64
N LEU A 86 2.27 -1.88 6.67
CA LEU A 86 1.96 -3.16 6.04
C LEU A 86 2.27 -3.13 4.54
N VAL A 87 1.76 -2.12 3.85
CA VAL A 87 2.01 -1.90 2.42
C VAL A 87 3.51 -1.78 2.13
N SER A 88 4.25 -0.99 2.91
CA SER A 88 5.70 -0.85 2.74
C SER A 88 6.43 -2.19 2.85
N LYS A 89 6.00 -3.08 3.76
CA LYS A 89 6.56 -4.44 3.91
C LYS A 89 6.19 -5.35 2.74
N CYS A 90 4.93 -5.36 2.29
CA CYS A 90 4.49 -6.17 1.14
C CYS A 90 5.25 -5.82 -0.15
N LEU A 91 5.72 -4.58 -0.28
CA LEU A 91 6.38 -4.06 -1.47
C LEU A 91 7.92 -4.19 -1.44
N GLN A 92 8.49 -4.77 -0.38
CA GLN A 92 9.95 -4.93 -0.27
C GLN A 92 10.47 -5.98 -1.27
N PRO A 93 11.56 -5.68 -1.99
CA PRO A 93 12.14 -6.60 -2.97
C PRO A 93 12.90 -7.78 -2.33
N THR A 94 13.33 -7.66 -1.08
CA THR A 94 14.06 -8.71 -0.34
C THR A 94 13.12 -9.66 0.38
N ARG A 95 13.16 -10.94 0.02
CA ARG A 95 12.11 -11.92 0.30
C ARG A 95 12.27 -12.75 1.57
N ASP A 96 13.46 -12.74 2.18
CA ASP A 96 13.74 -13.53 3.40
C ASP A 96 13.11 -12.98 4.69
N LYS A 97 12.49 -11.79 4.63
CA LYS A 97 11.85 -11.12 5.77
C LYS A 97 10.41 -10.69 5.48
N ASN A 98 9.85 -11.17 4.37
CA ASN A 98 8.51 -10.78 3.97
C ASN A 98 7.46 -11.47 4.83
N LEU A 99 6.41 -10.71 5.15
CA LEU A 99 5.30 -11.11 6.01
C LEU A 99 4.62 -12.39 5.51
N SER A 100 4.05 -13.16 6.43
CA SER A 100 3.12 -14.25 6.09
C SER A 100 1.72 -13.71 5.79
N ILE A 101 0.89 -14.51 5.12
CA ILE A 101 -0.52 -14.15 4.85
C ILE A 101 -1.30 -14.01 6.17
N GLU A 102 -0.96 -14.79 7.19
CA GLU A 102 -1.52 -14.70 8.53
C GLU A 102 -1.17 -13.36 9.19
N GLU A 103 0.09 -12.91 9.09
CA GLU A 103 0.51 -11.60 9.60
C GLU A 103 -0.22 -10.45 8.88
N ILE A 104 -0.37 -10.54 7.56
CA ILE A 104 -1.13 -9.57 6.76
C ILE A 104 -2.58 -9.50 7.26
N SER A 105 -3.22 -10.66 7.41
CA SER A 105 -4.62 -10.76 7.86
C SER A 105 -4.79 -10.18 9.27
N GLN A 106 -3.85 -10.47 10.16
CA GLN A 106 -3.86 -9.97 11.54
C GLN A 106 -3.77 -8.44 11.59
N VAL A 107 -2.86 -7.83 10.81
CA VAL A 107 -2.71 -6.38 10.76
C VAL A 107 -3.95 -5.72 10.17
N LEU A 108 -4.53 -6.29 9.10
CA LEU A 108 -5.77 -5.77 8.51
C LEU A 108 -6.93 -5.83 9.49
N TYR A 109 -7.07 -6.94 10.22
CA TYR A 109 -8.09 -7.07 11.25
C TYR A 109 -7.91 -6.01 12.35
N GLN A 110 -6.68 -5.76 12.79
CA GLN A 110 -6.40 -4.70 13.77
C GLN A 110 -6.74 -3.31 13.22
N CYS A 111 -6.41 -3.01 11.96
CA CYS A 111 -6.78 -1.74 11.32
C CYS A 111 -8.30 -1.56 11.30
N TYR A 112 -9.04 -2.61 10.93
CA TYR A 112 -10.51 -2.60 10.93
C TYR A 112 -11.10 -2.37 12.33
N GLN A 113 -10.60 -3.09 13.35
CA GLN A 113 -11.05 -2.90 14.74
C GLN A 113 -10.77 -1.48 15.24
N ASN A 114 -9.60 -0.92 14.89
CA ASN A 114 -9.23 0.44 15.29
C ASN A 114 -10.18 1.50 14.70
N GLU A 115 -10.70 1.28 13.48
CA GLU A 115 -11.71 2.16 12.89
C GLU A 115 -13.09 1.96 13.53
N ILE A 116 -13.55 0.72 13.77
CA ILE A 116 -14.82 0.44 14.47
C ILE A 116 -14.86 1.06 15.86
N ILE A 117 -13.82 0.84 16.66
CA ILE A 117 -13.73 1.37 18.03
C ILE A 117 -13.68 2.90 18.02
N SER A 118 -13.23 3.50 16.91
CA SER A 118 -13.22 4.95 16.76
C SER A 118 -14.61 5.58 16.51
N GLY A 119 -15.64 4.75 16.28
CA GLY A 119 -17.01 5.23 16.05
C GLY A 119 -17.17 6.01 14.75
N ARG A 120 -16.25 5.84 13.79
CA ARG A 120 -16.36 6.41 12.45
C ARG A 120 -17.32 5.51 11.64
N PRO A 121 -18.47 6.02 11.15
CA PRO A 121 -19.38 5.25 10.29
C PRO A 121 -18.75 4.92 8.94
#